data_AF-A0A438C3P5-F1
#
_entry.id   AF-A0A438C3P5-F1
#
_cell.length_a   1.000
_cell.length_b   1.000
_cell.length_c   1.000
_cell.angle_alpha   90.00
_cell.angle_beta   90.00
_cell.angle_gamma   90.00
#
_symmetry.space_group_name_H-M   'P 1'
#
loop_
_entity.id
_entity.type
_entity.pdbx_description
1 polymer ?
#
loop_
_entity_poly.entity_id
_entity_poly.type
_entity_poly.pdbx_seq_one_letter_code
_entity_poly.pdbx_strand_id
1 'polypeptide(L)'
;MWKLNKSIAKELLPTQPVDFAIEPWWGVCLVNFTLEEFKKLSEEEMATIDKVCKEEANSFVLFDPDVVKGLFRRGLIYFDVPVYPDDRFKGHMYGS
;
A
#
# COMPACT_ATOMS: atom_id res chain seq x y z
N MET A 1 15.04 -0.03 -27.90
CA MET A 1 14.36 1.29 -27.98
C MET A 1 12.89 1.09 -27.60
N TRP A 2 12.52 1.25 -26.33
CA TRP A 2 11.16 0.97 -25.84
C TRP A 2 10.45 2.30 -25.57
N LYS A 3 9.86 2.89 -26.60
CA LYS A 3 8.91 4.00 -26.40
C LYS A 3 7.55 3.39 -26.07
N LEU A 4 7.37 2.99 -24.81
CA LEU A 4 6.03 2.78 -24.28
C LEU A 4 5.30 4.12 -24.36
N ASN A 5 4.28 4.17 -25.22
CA ASN A 5 3.39 5.30 -25.31
C ASN A 5 2.68 5.41 -23.95
N LYS A 6 3.02 6.43 -23.15
CA LYS A 6 2.50 6.61 -21.77
C LYS A 6 0.97 6.58 -21.69
N SER A 7 0.27 6.83 -22.79
CA SER A 7 -1.19 6.75 -22.90
C SER A 7 -1.70 5.30 -22.88
N ILE A 8 -1.11 4.40 -23.66
CA ILE A 8 -1.60 3.01 -23.83
C ILE A 8 -1.45 2.22 -22.54
N ALA A 9 -0.35 2.41 -21.82
CA ALA A 9 -0.11 1.72 -20.56
C ALA A 9 -1.15 2.09 -19.50
N LYS A 10 -1.59 3.36 -19.45
CA LYS A 10 -2.54 3.86 -18.44
C LYS A 10 -3.94 3.24 -18.58
N GLU A 11 -4.39 2.98 -19.79
CA GLU A 11 -5.70 2.38 -20.07
C GLU A 11 -5.74 0.87 -19.79
N LEU A 12 -4.57 0.23 -19.74
CA LEU A 12 -4.41 -1.19 -19.43
C LEU A 12 -4.13 -1.46 -17.95
N LEU A 13 -3.86 -0.42 -17.15
CA LEU A 13 -3.68 -0.57 -15.72
C LEU A 13 -5.04 -0.79 -15.06
N PRO A 14 -5.13 -1.76 -14.13
CA PRO A 14 -6.35 -1.96 -13.37
C PRO A 14 -6.67 -0.69 -12.57
N THR A 15 -7.94 -0.29 -12.59
CA THR A 15 -8.44 0.90 -11.88
C THR A 15 -8.46 0.71 -10.37
N GLN A 16 -8.36 -0.53 -9.91
CA GLN A 16 -8.20 -0.90 -8.51
C GLN A 16 -6.89 -1.69 -8.33
N PRO A 17 -6.29 -1.64 -7.13
CA PRO A 17 -5.22 -2.55 -6.79
C PRO A 17 -5.68 -3.99 -7.04
N VAL A 18 -4.84 -4.80 -7.69
CA VAL A 18 -5.07 -6.24 -7.81
C VAL A 18 -5.09 -6.82 -6.40
N ASP A 19 -5.84 -7.89 -6.16
CA ASP A 19 -5.78 -8.60 -4.89
C ASP A 19 -4.46 -9.40 -4.82
N PHE A 20 -3.67 -9.17 -3.77
CA PHE A 20 -2.42 -9.88 -3.53
C PHE A 20 -2.30 -10.26 -2.06
N ALA A 21 -1.45 -11.25 -1.78
CA ALA A 21 -1.14 -11.63 -0.41
C ALA A 21 -0.42 -10.47 0.29
N ILE A 22 -1.06 -9.92 1.32
CA ILE A 22 -0.49 -8.90 2.20
C ILE A 22 0.16 -9.62 3.35
N GLU A 23 1.47 -9.45 3.49
CA GLU A 23 2.22 -10.09 4.56
C GLU A 23 2.04 -9.35 5.90
N PRO A 24 2.01 -10.06 7.03
CA PRO A 24 1.75 -9.49 8.36
C PRO A 24 2.78 -8.45 8.82
N TRP A 25 3.99 -8.52 8.28
CA TRP A 25 5.12 -7.65 8.63
C TRP A 25 5.22 -6.39 7.77
N TRP A 26 4.37 -6.24 6.74
CA TRP A 26 4.39 -5.03 5.93
C TRP A 26 3.90 -3.83 6.73
N GLY A 27 4.58 -2.71 6.57
CA GLY A 27 4.17 -1.44 7.15
C GLY A 27 2.92 -0.90 6.45
N VAL A 28 1.99 -0.36 7.21
CA VAL A 28 0.81 0.35 6.74
C VAL A 28 1.11 1.84 6.84
N CYS A 29 1.10 2.53 5.70
CA CYS A 29 1.36 3.95 5.63
C CYS A 29 0.16 4.69 5.04
N LEU A 30 -0.14 5.86 5.60
CA LEU A 30 -1.21 6.73 5.13
C LEU A 30 -0.73 7.53 3.91
N VAL A 31 -1.59 7.68 2.91
CA VAL A 31 -1.38 8.70 1.87
C VAL A 31 -2.04 10.02 2.29
N ASN A 32 -1.75 11.09 1.56
CA ASN A 32 -2.50 12.33 1.69
C ASN A 32 -3.93 12.14 1.17
N PHE A 33 -4.91 12.32 2.05
CA PHE A 33 -6.34 12.32 1.71
C PHE A 33 -6.99 13.64 2.13
N THR A 34 -8.11 13.95 1.51
CA THR A 34 -8.88 15.18 1.74
C THR A 34 -9.84 15.05 2.92
N LEU A 35 -10.33 16.19 3.45
CA LEU A 35 -11.36 16.20 4.50
C LEU A 35 -12.64 15.45 4.11
N GLU A 36 -12.98 15.41 2.81
CA GLU A 36 -14.15 14.67 2.32
C GLU A 36 -13.97 13.16 2.43
N GLU A 37 -12.77 12.66 2.16
CA GLU A 37 -12.43 11.25 2.34
C GLU A 37 -12.44 10.88 3.82
N PHE A 38 -11.93 11.76 4.68
CA PHE A 38 -11.95 11.57 6.13
C PHE A 38 -13.38 11.47 6.68
N LYS A 39 -14.31 12.30 6.19
CA LYS A 39 -15.73 12.25 6.58
C LYS A 39 -16.46 10.98 6.15
N LYS A 40 -15.94 10.27 5.14
CA LYS A 40 -16.51 9.02 4.64
C LYS A 40 -15.99 7.79 5.38
N LEU A 41 -15.08 7.98 6.35
CA LEU A 41 -14.51 6.87 7.11
C LEU A 41 -15.49 6.36 8.15
N SER A 42 -15.51 5.04 8.37
CA SER A 42 -16.14 4.45 9.55
C SER A 42 -15.33 4.75 10.82
N GLU A 43 -15.93 4.53 11.98
CA GLU A 43 -15.24 4.67 13.27
C GLU A 43 -13.99 3.77 13.35
N GLU A 44 -14.09 2.55 12.82
CA GLU A 44 -12.99 1.57 12.77
C GLU A 44 -11.84 2.02 11.85
N GLU A 45 -12.17 2.59 10.69
CA GLU A 45 -11.20 3.16 9.77
C GLU A 45 -10.50 4.38 10.39
N MET A 46 -11.26 5.26 11.07
CA MET A 46 -10.72 6.41 11.78
C MET A 46 -9.76 6.00 12.91
N ALA A 47 -10.13 4.98 13.69
CA ALA A 47 -9.28 4.43 14.74
C ALA A 47 -7.99 3.83 14.17
N THR A 48 -8.07 3.14 13.04
CA THR A 48 -6.91 2.61 12.31
C THR A 48 -5.97 3.73 11.88
N ILE A 49 -6.51 4.81 11.30
CA ILE A 49 -5.73 5.97 10.85
C ILE A 49 -5.07 6.70 12.02
N ASP A 50 -5.80 6.93 13.11
CA ASP A 50 -5.29 7.56 14.32
C ASP A 50 -4.13 6.73 14.93
N LYS A 51 -4.28 5.40 14.94
CA LYS A 51 -3.23 4.46 15.35
C LYS A 51 -2.00 4.53 14.44
N VAL A 52 -2.19 4.54 13.11
CA VAL A 52 -1.08 4.69 12.14
C VAL A 52 -0.35 6.03 12.31
N CYS A 53 -1.06 7.08 12.70
CA CYS A 53 -0.46 8.39 12.94
C CYS A 53 0.31 8.48 14.27
N LYS A 54 -0.05 7.66 15.27
CA LYS A 54 0.52 7.70 16.63
C LYS A 54 1.69 6.73 16.81
N GLU A 55 1.66 5.58 16.15
CA GLU A 55 2.72 4.57 16.28
C GLU A 55 3.79 4.74 15.20
N GLU A 56 5.06 4.63 15.59
CA GLU A 56 6.19 4.66 14.66
C GLU A 56 6.31 3.33 13.86
N ALA A 57 5.68 2.25 14.35
CA ALA A 57 5.74 0.92 13.74
C ALA A 57 4.33 0.38 13.43
N ASN A 58 3.88 0.58 12.19
CA ASN A 58 2.52 0.23 11.75
C ASN A 58 2.48 -1.07 10.97
N SER A 59 2.88 -2.20 11.57
CA SER A 59 2.81 -3.49 10.87
C SER A 59 1.36 -3.93 10.61
N PHE A 60 1.08 -4.52 9.45
CA PHE A 60 -0.25 -4.98 9.04
C PHE A 60 -0.94 -5.87 10.09
N VAL A 61 -0.17 -6.73 10.76
CA VAL A 61 -0.65 -7.62 11.84
C VAL A 61 -1.27 -6.89 13.03
N LEU A 62 -0.99 -5.60 13.22
CA LEU A 62 -1.51 -4.79 14.33
C LEU A 62 -2.90 -4.20 14.04
N PHE A 63 -3.42 -4.41 12.84
CA PHE A 63 -4.67 -3.82 12.36
C PHE A 63 -5.63 -4.89 11.89
N ASP A 64 -6.91 -4.50 11.80
CA ASP A 64 -7.93 -5.39 11.25
C ASP A 64 -7.77 -5.51 9.73
N PRO A 65 -7.59 -6.72 9.18
CA PRO A 65 -7.29 -6.91 7.77
C PRO A 65 -8.43 -6.44 6.86
N ASP A 66 -9.69 -6.51 7.29
CA ASP A 66 -10.83 -6.03 6.52
C ASP A 66 -10.85 -4.50 6.42
N VAL A 67 -10.55 -3.82 7.54
CA VAL A 67 -10.47 -2.36 7.60
C VAL A 67 -9.33 -1.85 6.73
N VAL A 68 -8.13 -2.42 6.88
CA VAL A 68 -6.95 -2.03 6.10
C VAL A 68 -7.17 -2.32 4.61
N LYS A 69 -7.71 -3.47 4.23
CA LYS A 69 -8.05 -3.76 2.82
C LYS A 69 -9.08 -2.78 2.28
N GLY A 70 -10.07 -2.37 3.07
CA GLY A 70 -11.04 -1.34 2.72
C GLY A 70 -10.36 0.00 2.38
N LEU A 71 -9.47 0.46 3.27
CA LEU A 71 -8.68 1.68 3.07
C LEU A 71 -7.76 1.57 1.84
N PHE A 72 -7.11 0.41 1.64
CA PHE A 72 -6.21 0.16 0.53
C PHE A 72 -6.92 0.18 -0.81
N ARG A 73 -8.10 -0.45 -0.92
CA ARG A 73 -8.93 -0.45 -2.13
C ARG A 73 -9.42 0.94 -2.50
N ARG A 74 -9.60 1.81 -1.50
CA ARG A 74 -9.95 3.23 -1.69
C ARG A 74 -8.73 4.10 -2.02
N GLY A 75 -7.52 3.56 -1.92
CA GLY A 75 -6.28 4.28 -2.16
C GLY A 75 -5.87 5.22 -1.01
N LEU A 76 -6.39 4.99 0.21
CA LEU A 76 -6.13 5.82 1.39
C LEU A 76 -4.88 5.40 2.17
N ILE A 77 -4.39 4.19 1.92
CA ILE A 77 -3.15 3.66 2.48
C ILE A 77 -2.33 2.97 1.40
N TYR A 78 -1.04 2.80 1.67
CA TYR A 78 -0.14 1.94 0.92
C TYR A 78 0.63 1.04 1.88
N PHE A 79 1.11 -0.09 1.36
CA PHE A 79 1.98 -0.99 2.11
C PHE A 79 3.44 -0.63 1.83
N ASP A 80 4.17 -0.32 2.89
CA ASP A 80 5.62 -0.19 2.86
C ASP A 80 6.22 -1.57 3.18
N VAL A 81 6.98 -2.10 2.23
CA VAL A 81 7.68 -3.38 2.41
C VAL A 81 9.08 -3.06 2.90
N PRO A 82 9.40 -3.24 4.19
CA PRO A 82 10.72 -2.91 4.70
C PRO A 82 11.76 -3.80 3.99
N VAL A 83 12.64 -3.14 3.25
CA VAL A 83 13.78 -3.76 2.58
C VAL A 83 15.00 -3.56 3.47
N TYR A 84 15.51 -4.64 4.05
CA TYR A 84 16.71 -4.57 4.88
C TYR A 84 17.98 -4.61 4.02
N PRO A 85 19.10 -4.03 4.47
CA PRO A 85 20.37 -4.11 3.74
C PRO A 85 20.90 -5.54 3.57
N ASP A 86 20.39 -6.51 4.33
CA ASP A 86 20.67 -7.94 4.15
C ASP A 86 19.69 -8.63 3.17
N ASP A 87 18.62 -7.95 2.71
CA ASP A 87 17.74 -8.42 1.63
C ASP A 87 18.55 -8.48 0.33
N ARG A 88 19.11 -9.65 0.07
CA ARG A 88 19.75 -9.96 -1.20
C ARG A 88 18.66 -10.18 -2.23
N PHE A 89 18.21 -9.09 -2.87
CA PHE A 89 17.68 -9.19 -4.21
C PHE A 89 18.81 -9.71 -5.10
N LYS A 90 18.91 -11.04 -5.24
CA LYS A 90 19.77 -11.66 -6.24
C LYS A 90 19.21 -11.27 -7.59
N GLY A 91 19.63 -10.11 -8.10
CA GLY A 91 19.62 -9.84 -9.51
C GLY A 91 20.46 -10.93 -10.16
N HIS A 92 19.81 -11.98 -10.67
CA HIS A 92 20.41 -12.85 -11.66
C HIS A 92 20.66 -11.98 -12.88
N MET A 93 21.79 -11.25 -12.88
CA MET A 93 22.36 -10.72 -14.10
C MET A 93 22.82 -11.95 -14.89
N TYR A 94 21.91 -12.51 -15.69
CA TYR A 94 22.33 -13.32 -16.83
C TYR A 94 23.06 -12.37 -17.78
N GLY A 95 24.37 -12.40 -17.70
CA GLY A 95 25.27 -11.51 -18.43
C GLY A 95 26.59 -12.20 -18.75
N SER A 96 26.48 -13.18 -19.65
CA SER A 96 27.50 -13.75 -20.57
C SER A 96 28.76 -14.39 -19.99
#